data_AF-A0A382M9F0-F1
#
_entry.id   AF-A0A382M9F0-F1
#
_cell.length_a   1.000
_cell.length_b   1.000
_cell.length_c   1.000
_cell.angle_alpha   90.00
_cell.angle_beta   90.00
_cell.angle_gamma   90.00
#
_symmetry.space_group_name_H-M   'P 1'
#
loop_
_entity.id
_entity.type
_entity.pdbx_description
1 polymer ?
#
loop_
_entity_poly.entity_id
_entity_poly.type
_entity_poly.pdbx_seq_one_letter_code
_entity_poly.pdbx_strand_id
1 'polypeptide(L)'
;MNLKQTFKNLVLLTFFIMVLSFIAMFFESAEVIYLNEQLNSKTSDTQVYIVGIIALILLITFLINLFFLYEFKKIGKPMFLFLFIIQFFISPFMGTYAYEPFTYIIEGLGWAASGAILVFLYFTPIKKEFEK
;
A
#
# COMPACT_ATOMS: atom_id res chain seq x y z
N MET A 1 -6.91 25.86 -8.56
CA MET A 1 -6.53 24.75 -7.67
C MET A 1 -5.01 24.71 -7.54
N ASN A 2 -4.45 24.69 -6.33
CA ASN A 2 -3.00 24.57 -6.15
C ASN A 2 -2.58 23.11 -6.30
N LEU A 3 -2.00 22.77 -7.46
CA LEU A 3 -1.66 21.39 -7.82
C LEU A 3 -0.71 20.73 -6.80
N LYS A 4 0.23 21.50 -6.21
CA LYS A 4 1.16 20.98 -5.19
C LYS A 4 0.42 20.60 -3.92
N GLN A 5 -0.48 21.46 -3.48
CA GLN A 5 -1.29 21.19 -2.29
C GLN A 5 -2.21 20.00 -2.52
N THR A 6 -2.84 19.90 -3.70
CA THR A 6 -3.66 18.74 -4.07
C THR A 6 -2.86 17.44 -4.01
N PHE A 7 -1.64 17.43 -4.55
CA PHE A 7 -0.77 16.25 -4.48
C PHE A 7 -0.37 15.90 -3.04
N LYS A 8 0.02 16.88 -2.22
CA LYS A 8 0.33 16.66 -0.80
C LYS A 8 -0.87 16.09 -0.03
N ASN A 9 -2.07 16.62 -0.28
CA ASN A 9 -3.30 16.10 0.32
C ASN A 9 -3.58 14.67 -0.11
N LEU A 10 -3.30 14.31 -1.38
CA LEU A 10 -3.42 12.93 -1.85
C LEU A 10 -2.44 11.99 -1.14
N VAL A 11 -1.19 12.41 -0.95
CA VAL A 11 -0.19 11.63 -0.18
C VAL A 11 -0.65 11.41 1.27
N LEU A 12 -1.19 12.46 1.93
CA LEU A 12 -1.75 12.34 3.27
C LEU A 12 -2.99 11.44 3.32
N LEU A 13 -3.86 11.50 2.30
CA LEU A 13 -4.99 10.60 2.16
C LEU A 13 -4.52 9.15 2.04
N THR A 14 -3.50 8.87 1.23
CA THR A 14 -2.91 7.53 1.11
C THR A 14 -2.35 7.04 2.44
N PHE A 15 -1.67 7.90 3.20
CA PHE A 15 -1.22 7.58 4.55
C PHE A 15 -2.40 7.25 5.47
N PHE A 16 -3.46 8.06 5.44
CA PHE A 16 -4.66 7.84 6.26
C PHE A 16 -5.37 6.52 5.91
N ILE A 17 -5.51 6.20 4.62
CA ILE A 17 -6.08 4.92 4.15
C ILE A 17 -5.25 3.76 4.71
N MET A 18 -3.92 3.84 4.67
CA MET A 18 -3.04 2.80 5.21
C MET A 18 -3.21 2.64 6.74
N VAL A 19 -3.37 3.73 7.48
CA VAL A 19 -3.67 3.67 8.92
C VAL A 19 -5.03 2.98 9.16
N LEU A 20 -6.04 3.30 8.36
CA LEU A 20 -7.34 2.61 8.44
C LEU A 20 -7.22 1.12 8.10
N SER A 21 -6.43 0.74 7.09
CA SER A 21 -6.17 -0.66 6.76
C SER A 21 -5.57 -1.40 7.96
N PHE A 22 -4.58 -0.79 8.64
CA PHE A 22 -3.97 -1.38 9.82
C PHE A 22 -4.98 -1.57 10.97
N ILE A 23 -5.82 -0.57 11.22
CA ILE A 23 -6.87 -0.65 12.24
C ILE A 23 -7.88 -1.74 11.90
N ALA A 24 -8.28 -1.88 10.62
CA ALA A 24 -9.27 -2.85 10.17
C ALA A 24 -8.85 -4.32 10.45
N MET A 25 -7.54 -4.61 10.49
CA MET A 25 -7.03 -5.96 10.82
C MET A 25 -7.46 -6.45 12.21
N PHE A 26 -7.80 -5.55 13.13
CA PHE A 26 -8.25 -5.92 14.48
C PHE A 26 -9.76 -6.17 14.60
N PHE A 27 -10.51 -6.01 13.50
CA PHE A 27 -11.97 -6.15 13.47
C PHE A 27 -12.44 -7.33 12.60
N GLU A 28 -11.57 -8.29 12.30
CA GLU A 28 -11.96 -9.52 11.59
C GLU A 28 -12.86 -10.40 12.46
N SER A 29 -13.93 -10.96 11.87
CA SER A 29 -14.82 -11.90 12.54
C SER A 29 -14.17 -13.26 12.78
N ALA A 30 -14.68 -14.01 13.75
CA ALA A 30 -14.21 -15.36 14.04
C ALA A 30 -14.40 -16.30 12.85
N GLU A 31 -15.48 -16.13 12.06
CA GLU A 31 -15.74 -16.90 10.85
C GLU A 31 -14.67 -16.68 9.78
N VAL A 32 -14.27 -15.43 9.54
CA VAL A 32 -13.24 -15.08 8.56
C VAL A 32 -11.87 -15.58 8.99
N ILE A 33 -11.52 -15.44 10.28
CA ILE A 33 -10.27 -15.97 10.84
C ILE A 33 -10.20 -17.50 10.62
N TYR A 34 -11.24 -18.23 11.00
CA TYR A 34 -11.30 -19.68 10.83
C TYR A 34 -11.17 -20.11 9.36
N LEU A 35 -11.85 -19.41 8.45
CA LEU A 35 -11.74 -19.68 7.02
C LEU A 35 -10.32 -19.45 6.50
N ASN A 36 -9.68 -18.35 6.90
CA ASN A 36 -8.31 -18.03 6.49
C ASN A 36 -7.28 -19.04 7.03
N GLU A 37 -7.46 -19.54 8.25
CA GLU A 37 -6.65 -20.64 8.80
C GLU A 37 -6.81 -21.92 7.98
N GLN A 38 -8.03 -22.28 7.55
CA GLN A 38 -8.25 -23.45 6.71
C GLN A 38 -7.61 -23.29 5.32
N LEU A 39 -7.80 -22.14 4.68
CA LEU A 39 -7.25 -21.82 3.36
C LEU A 39 -5.72 -21.90 3.35
N ASN A 40 -5.08 -21.52 4.46
CA ASN A 40 -3.63 -21.48 4.60
C ASN A 40 -3.06 -22.62 5.47
N SER A 41 -3.84 -23.67 5.73
CA SER A 41 -3.45 -24.81 6.58
C SER A 41 -2.20 -25.58 6.14
N LYS A 42 -1.80 -25.46 4.86
CA LYS A 42 -0.59 -26.07 4.30
C LYS A 42 0.62 -25.13 4.28
N THR A 43 0.42 -23.87 4.61
CA THR A 43 1.49 -22.87 4.67
C THR A 43 2.37 -23.17 5.88
N SER A 44 3.67 -23.29 5.67
CA SER A 44 4.58 -23.56 6.78
C SER A 44 4.86 -22.30 7.60
N ASP A 45 5.15 -22.45 8.89
CA ASP A 45 5.54 -21.34 9.76
C ASP A 45 6.71 -20.53 9.16
N THR A 46 7.67 -21.22 8.54
CA THR A 46 8.80 -20.56 7.86
C THR A 46 8.33 -19.67 6.71
N GLN A 47 7.35 -20.10 5.91
CA GLN A 47 6.78 -19.27 4.84
C GLN A 47 6.06 -18.06 5.42
N VAL A 48 5.27 -18.24 6.48
CA VAL A 48 4.58 -17.14 7.18
C VAL A 48 5.58 -16.09 7.67
N TYR A 49 6.67 -16.51 8.34
CA TYR A 49 7.68 -15.58 8.83
C TYR A 49 8.40 -14.83 7.71
N ILE A 50 8.76 -15.51 6.62
CA ILE A 50 9.44 -14.88 5.47
C ILE A 50 8.52 -13.82 4.84
N VAL A 51 7.27 -14.16 4.57
CA VAL A 51 6.28 -13.23 4.00
C VAL A 51 6.04 -12.05 4.94
N GLY A 52 5.93 -12.30 6.25
CA GLY A 52 5.76 -11.26 7.26
C GLY A 52 6.92 -10.27 7.29
N ILE A 53 8.17 -10.76 7.22
CA ILE A 53 9.37 -9.91 7.17
C ILE A 53 9.38 -9.07 5.88
N ILE A 54 9.07 -9.67 4.74
CA ILE A 54 8.99 -8.96 3.45
C ILE A 54 7.92 -7.86 3.52
N ALA A 55 6.73 -8.18 4.03
CA ALA A 55 5.64 -7.23 4.19
C ALA A 55 6.05 -6.05 5.09
N LEU A 56 6.74 -6.31 6.20
CA LEU A 56 7.25 -5.26 7.09
C LEU A 56 8.28 -4.36 6.41
N ILE A 57 9.21 -4.93 5.64
CA ILE A 57 10.19 -4.16 4.86
C ILE A 57 9.48 -3.27 3.85
N LEU A 58 8.51 -3.80 3.10
CA LEU A 58 7.73 -3.03 2.14
C LEU A 58 6.94 -1.91 2.81
N LEU A 59 6.32 -2.18 3.96
CA LEU A 59 5.58 -1.18 4.72
C LEU A 59 6.47 0.00 5.13
N ILE A 60 7.63 -0.29 5.73
CA ILE A 60 8.60 0.74 6.13
C ILE A 60 9.09 1.51 4.90
N THR A 61 9.41 0.81 3.82
CA THR A 61 9.86 1.41 2.56
C THR A 61 8.79 2.30 1.95
N PHE A 62 7.53 1.89 2.01
CA PHE A 62 6.37 2.67 1.56
C PHE A 62 6.17 3.93 2.42
N LEU A 63 6.26 3.83 3.74
CA LEU A 63 6.20 4.99 4.65
C LEU A 63 7.28 6.03 4.35
N ILE A 64 8.53 5.58 4.18
CA ILE A 64 9.65 6.44 3.78
C ILE A 64 9.36 7.09 2.43
N ASN A 65 8.79 6.32 1.50
CA ASN A 65 8.44 6.83 0.19
C ASN A 65 7.34 7.90 0.23
N LEU A 66 6.29 7.72 1.03
CA LEU A 66 5.25 8.74 1.22
C LEU A 66 5.85 10.06 1.73
N PHE A 67 6.80 9.99 2.67
CA PHE A 67 7.55 11.18 3.10
C PHE A 67 8.33 11.83 1.94
N PHE A 68 9.03 11.04 1.13
CA PHE A 68 9.73 11.54 -0.05
C PHE A 68 8.80 12.17 -1.08
N LEU A 69 7.61 11.61 -1.28
CA LEU A 69 6.60 12.20 -2.15
C LEU A 69 6.10 13.53 -1.60
N TYR A 70 5.79 13.59 -0.30
CA TYR A 70 5.30 14.81 0.36
C TYR A 70 6.31 15.97 0.29
N GLU A 71 7.60 15.65 0.41
CA GLU A 71 8.72 16.61 0.33
C GLU A 71 9.26 16.79 -1.10
N PHE A 72 8.63 16.19 -2.11
CA PHE A 72 9.04 16.24 -3.52
C PHE A 72 10.50 15.81 -3.76
N LYS A 73 11.04 14.87 -2.98
CA LYS A 73 12.40 14.35 -3.15
C LYS A 73 12.51 13.55 -4.45
N LYS A 74 13.53 13.82 -5.26
CA LYS A 74 13.79 13.17 -6.57
C LYS A 74 13.63 11.64 -6.58
N ILE A 75 14.12 10.96 -5.55
CA ILE A 75 14.05 9.50 -5.42
C ILE A 75 12.62 8.98 -5.18
N GLY A 76 11.72 9.80 -4.63
CA GLY A 76 10.37 9.40 -4.26
C GLY A 76 9.55 8.87 -5.44
N LYS A 77 9.66 9.52 -6.60
CA LYS A 77 8.93 9.13 -7.81
C LYS A 77 9.27 7.72 -8.33
N PRO A 78 10.52 7.40 -8.69
CA PRO A 78 10.86 6.05 -9.16
C PRO A 78 10.66 4.98 -8.08
N MET A 79 10.88 5.33 -6.82
CA MET A 79 10.66 4.41 -5.70
C MET A 79 9.17 4.07 -5.52
N PHE A 80 8.25 5.03 -5.67
CA PHE A 80 6.80 4.76 -5.61
C PHE A 80 6.36 3.82 -6.72
N LEU A 81 6.84 4.06 -7.95
CA LEU A 81 6.54 3.18 -9.09
C LEU A 81 7.06 1.76 -8.86
N PHE A 82 8.29 1.63 -8.35
CA PHE A 82 8.86 0.34 -8.00
C PHE A 82 8.01 -0.38 -6.94
N LEU A 83 7.63 0.31 -5.87
CA LEU A 83 6.77 -0.25 -4.81
C LEU A 83 5.40 -0.69 -5.34
N PHE A 84 4.80 0.13 -6.21
CA PHE A 84 3.53 -0.20 -6.86
C PHE A 84 3.62 -1.45 -7.75
N ILE A 85 4.77 -1.68 -8.41
CA ILE A 85 4.96 -2.83 -9.29
C ILE A 85 5.33 -4.08 -8.49
N ILE A 86 6.23 -3.98 -7.52
CA ILE A 86 6.80 -5.14 -6.82
C ILE A 86 5.74 -5.92 -6.04
N GLN A 87 4.70 -5.25 -5.54
CA GLN A 87 3.60 -5.91 -4.84
C GLN A 87 2.88 -6.97 -5.69
N PHE A 88 2.79 -6.79 -7.02
CA PHE A 88 2.18 -7.78 -7.91
C PHE A 88 3.00 -9.06 -8.02
N PHE A 89 4.32 -8.96 -7.84
CA PHE A 89 5.20 -10.12 -7.81
C PHE A 89 5.18 -10.81 -6.46
N ILE A 90 4.85 -10.10 -5.38
CA ILE A 90 4.85 -10.63 -4.02
C ILE A 90 3.49 -11.24 -3.65
N SER A 91 2.39 -10.67 -4.16
CA SER A 91 1.02 -11.08 -3.87
C SER A 91 0.76 -12.59 -4.03
N PRO A 92 1.26 -13.30 -5.08
CA PRO A 92 1.05 -14.74 -5.21
C PRO A 92 1.65 -15.58 -4.06
N PHE A 93 2.63 -15.04 -3.34
CA PHE A 93 3.29 -15.73 -2.23
C PHE A 93 2.59 -15.50 -0.89
N MET A 94 1.58 -14.62 -0.82
CA MET A 94 0.85 -14.32 0.42
C MET A 94 -0.27 -15.33 0.74
N GLY A 95 -0.53 -16.29 -0.15
CA GLY A 95 -1.58 -17.28 0.02
C GLY A 95 -2.96 -16.76 -0.39
N THR A 96 -4.01 -17.46 0.04
CA THR A 96 -5.40 -17.06 -0.25
C THR A 96 -6.02 -16.47 1.01
N TYR A 97 -6.59 -15.28 0.89
CA TYR A 97 -7.23 -14.59 2.01
C TYR A 97 -8.65 -14.15 1.65
N ALA A 98 -9.58 -14.46 2.53
CA ALA A 98 -10.89 -13.84 2.59
C ALA A 98 -10.81 -12.54 3.39
N TYR A 99 -11.53 -11.52 2.91
CA TYR A 99 -11.57 -10.20 3.54
C TYR A 99 -12.99 -9.86 3.97
N GLU A 100 -13.10 -9.17 5.10
CA GLU A 100 -14.34 -8.50 5.50
C GLU A 100 -14.71 -7.41 4.47
N PRO A 101 -16.02 -7.13 4.27
CA PRO A 101 -16.45 -6.10 3.32
C PRO A 101 -15.81 -4.73 3.56
N PHE A 102 -15.62 -4.35 4.82
CA PHE A 102 -14.99 -3.07 5.15
C PHE A 102 -13.51 -3.03 4.77
N THR A 103 -12.77 -4.10 5.04
CA THR A 103 -11.36 -4.23 4.64
C THR A 103 -11.22 -4.16 3.13
N TYR A 104 -12.10 -4.83 2.39
CA TYR A 104 -12.12 -4.79 0.92
C TYR A 104 -12.37 -3.37 0.36
N ILE A 105 -13.28 -2.60 0.98
CA ILE A 105 -13.52 -1.19 0.59
C ILE A 105 -12.26 -0.34 0.81
N ILE A 106 -11.60 -0.47 1.95
CA ILE A 106 -10.37 0.28 2.25
C ILE A 106 -9.27 -0.08 1.25
N GLU A 107 -9.14 -1.36 0.91
CA GLU A 107 -8.19 -1.82 -0.10
C GLU A 107 -8.47 -1.15 -1.46
N GLY A 108 -9.73 -1.14 -1.91
CA GLY A 108 -10.16 -0.45 -3.13
C GLY A 108 -9.82 1.04 -3.15
N LEU A 109 -9.98 1.74 -2.02
CA LEU A 109 -9.54 3.13 -1.88
C LEU A 109 -8.02 3.28 -1.99
N GLY A 110 -7.26 2.33 -1.44
CA GLY A 110 -5.80 2.28 -1.56
C GLY A 110 -5.34 2.14 -3.02
N TRP A 111 -5.99 1.26 -3.78
CA TRP A 111 -5.74 1.10 -5.22
C TRP A 111 -6.04 2.38 -6.00
N ALA A 112 -7.19 3.01 -5.75
CA ALA A 112 -7.57 4.26 -6.40
C ALA A 112 -6.60 5.41 -6.08
N ALA A 113 -6.22 5.56 -4.82
CA ALA A 113 -5.27 6.59 -4.39
C ALA A 113 -3.89 6.37 -5.02
N SER A 114 -3.42 5.11 -5.08
CA SER A 114 -2.15 4.76 -5.72
C SER A 114 -2.15 5.07 -7.22
N GLY A 115 -3.24 4.73 -7.92
CA GLY A 115 -3.42 5.09 -9.33
C GLY A 115 -3.40 6.61 -9.54
N ALA A 116 -4.08 7.37 -8.69
CA ALA A 116 -4.06 8.82 -8.73
C ALA A 116 -2.64 9.38 -8.52
N ILE A 117 -1.88 8.86 -7.55
CA ILE A 117 -0.48 9.27 -7.32
C ILE A 117 0.35 9.03 -8.59
N LEU A 118 0.24 7.87 -9.24
CA LEU A 118 0.95 7.60 -10.50
C LEU A 118 0.58 8.61 -11.60
N VAL A 119 -0.71 8.95 -11.74
CA VAL A 119 -1.15 10.00 -12.67
C VAL A 119 -0.44 11.32 -12.38
N PHE A 120 -0.42 11.75 -11.12
CA PHE A 120 0.27 12.99 -10.72
C PHE A 120 1.77 12.95 -11.01
N LEU A 121 2.44 11.85 -10.67
CA LEU A 121 3.89 11.70 -10.78
C LEU A 121 4.40 11.67 -12.22
N TYR A 122 3.61 11.17 -13.16
CA TYR A 122 4.07 10.92 -14.53
C TYR A 122 3.36 11.77 -15.59
N PHE A 123 2.10 12.13 -15.36
CA PHE A 123 1.22 12.72 -16.37
C PHE A 123 0.74 14.14 -16.04
N THR A 124 1.20 14.73 -14.94
CA THR A 124 0.89 16.13 -14.59
C THR A 124 2.15 17.00 -14.46
N PRO A 125 2.02 18.34 -14.43
CA PRO A 125 3.15 19.24 -14.15
C PRO A 125 3.86 19.00 -12.82
N ILE A 126 3.25 18.29 -11.85
CA ILE A 126 3.90 17.93 -10.57
C ILE A 126 5.21 17.16 -10.78
N LYS A 127 5.33 16.39 -11.86
CA LYS A 127 6.56 15.65 -12.17
C LYS A 127 7.83 16.49 -12.13
N LYS A 128 7.74 17.79 -12.48
CA LYS A 128 8.86 18.73 -12.50
C LYS A 128 9.34 19.14 -11.10
N GLU A 129 8.49 19.03 -10.09
CA GLU A 129 8.88 19.34 -8.70
C GLU A 129 9.87 18.31 -8.14
N PHE A 130 9.88 17.10 -8.70
CA PHE A 130 10.82 16.03 -8.36
C PHE A 130 12.15 16.10 -9.11
N GLU A 131 12.33 17.06 -10.02
CA GLU A 131 13.58 17.21 -10.80
C GLU A 131 14.57 18.17 -10.14
N LYS A 132 14.13 18.86 -9.07
CA LYS A 132 14.94 19.74 -8.23
C LYS A 132 15.80 18.93 -7.26
#